data_AF-A0A967WAR5-F1
#
_entry.id   AF-A0A967WAR5-F1
#
_cell.length_a   1.000
_cell.length_b   1.000
_cell.length_c   1.000
_cell.angle_alpha   90.00
_cell.angle_beta   90.00
_cell.angle_gamma   90.00
#
_symmetry.space_group_name_H-M   'P 1'
#
loop_
_entity.id
_entity.type
_entity.pdbx_description
1 polymer ?
#
loop_
_entity_poly.entity_id
_entity_poly.type
_entity_poly.pdbx_seq_one_letter_code
_entity_poly.pdbx_strand_id
1 'polypeptide(L)'
;ERLEFLGDAVLQLVVTDLLYHEFSKLAEGQMAKVRAAVVSRPTLASVARGIGVGEYVELAAGEERTGGREKDSILADAMEAMIGAVYLDA
;
A
#
# COMPACT_ATOMS: atom_id res chain seq x y z
N GLU A 1 9.72 3.94 -6.74
CA GLU A 1 10.51 3.98 -5.50
C GLU A 1 10.45 5.30 -4.70
N ARG A 2 10.77 6.51 -5.20
CA ARG A 2 10.65 7.74 -4.35
C ARG A 2 9.23 8.01 -3.83
N LEU A 3 8.22 7.85 -4.70
CA LEU A 3 6.81 8.03 -4.32
C LEU A 3 6.32 6.93 -3.40
N GLU A 4 6.71 5.68 -3.68
CA GLU A 4 6.45 4.51 -2.84
C GLU A 4 7.00 4.72 -1.42
N PHE A 5 8.26 5.13 -1.29
CA PHE A 5 8.89 5.42 0.00
C PHE A 5 8.11 6.47 0.82
N LEU A 6 7.65 7.54 0.16
CA LEU A 6 6.79 8.54 0.80
C LEU A 6 5.42 7.96 1.16
N GLY A 7 4.84 7.22 0.24
CA GLY A 7 3.52 6.61 0.36
C GLY A 7 3.41 5.59 1.48
N ASP A 8 4.43 4.75 1.69
CA ASP A 8 4.52 3.85 2.85
C ASP A 8 4.47 4.67 4.15
N ALA A 9 5.30 5.71 4.29
CA ALA A 9 5.29 6.54 5.49
C ALA A 9 3.93 7.22 5.75
N VAL A 10 3.27 7.71 4.69
CA VAL A 10 1.92 8.29 4.76
C VAL A 10 0.89 7.23 5.17
N LEU A 11 0.92 6.05 4.53
CA LEU A 11 0.02 4.93 4.84
C LEU A 11 0.17 4.49 6.30
N GLN A 12 1.41 4.33 6.78
CA GLN A 12 1.71 3.97 8.18
C GLN A 12 1.13 4.99 9.15
N LEU A 13 1.26 6.29 8.85
CA LEU A 13 0.72 7.36 9.67
C LEU A 13 -0.81 7.31 9.72
N VAL A 14 -1.47 7.30 8.56
CA VAL A 14 -2.94 7.31 8.47
C VAL A 14 -3.55 6.08 9.16
N VAL A 15 -2.98 4.89 8.95
CA VAL A 15 -3.47 3.67 9.62
C VAL A 15 -3.21 3.73 11.13
N THR A 16 -2.07 4.27 11.57
CA THR A 16 -1.78 4.44 13.00
C THR A 16 -2.76 5.43 13.65
N ASP A 17 -3.02 6.56 13.00
CA ASP A 17 -3.95 7.60 13.46
C ASP A 17 -5.37 7.04 13.59
N LEU A 18 -5.85 6.34 12.56
CA LEU A 18 -7.15 5.67 12.58
C LEU A 18 -7.25 4.65 13.72
N LEU A 19 -6.21 3.83 13.93
CA LEU A 19 -6.20 2.84 15.02
C LEU A 19 -6.22 3.50 16.39
N TYR A 20 -5.46 4.59 16.57
CA TYR A 20 -5.41 5.33 17.82
C TYR A 20 -6.77 5.93 18.19
N HIS A 21 -7.46 6.53 17.22
CA HIS A 21 -8.73 7.21 17.45
C HIS A 21 -9.93 6.25 17.54
N GLU A 22 -10.07 5.31 16.60
CA GLU A 22 -11.25 4.44 16.50
C GLU A 22 -11.17 3.22 17.44
N PHE A 23 -9.96 2.78 17.81
CA PHE A 23 -9.75 1.57 18.60
C PHE A 23 -9.09 1.86 19.96
N SER A 24 -9.57 2.90 20.66
CA SER A 24 -9.07 3.38 21.97
C SER A 24 -8.95 2.33 23.09
N LYS A 25 -9.56 1.15 22.94
CA LYS A 25 -9.48 0.05 23.92
C LYS A 25 -8.37 -0.97 23.62
N LEU A 26 -7.75 -0.91 22.45
CA LEU A 26 -6.65 -1.80 22.09
C LEU A 26 -5.36 -1.36 22.77
N ALA A 27 -4.60 -2.32 23.27
CA ALA A 27 -3.23 -2.06 23.70
C ALA A 27 -2.34 -1.74 22.49
N GLU A 28 -1.26 -0.99 22.69
CA GLU A 28 -0.30 -0.63 21.65
C GLU A 28 0.17 -1.83 20.82
N GLY A 29 0.55 -2.93 21.49
CA GLY A 29 0.99 -4.15 20.80
C GLY A 29 -0.08 -4.81 19.93
N GLN A 30 -1.37 -4.61 20.24
CA GLN A 30 -2.47 -5.08 19.39
C GLN A 30 -2.66 -4.14 18.21
N MET A 31 -2.63 -2.82 18.41
CA MET A 31 -2.68 -1.84 17.33
C MET A 31 -1.53 -2.04 16.34
N ALA A 32 -0.31 -2.27 16.83
CA ALA A 32 0.86 -2.54 15.99
C ALA A 32 0.68 -3.81 15.14
N LYS A 33 0.10 -4.88 15.70
CA LYS A 33 -0.22 -6.11 14.96
C LYS A 33 -1.27 -5.86 13.88
N VAL A 34 -2.33 -5.12 14.19
CA VAL A 34 -3.37 -4.77 13.22
C VAL A 34 -2.78 -3.90 12.11
N ARG A 35 -2.02 -2.85 12.44
CA ARG A 35 -1.33 -2.01 11.47
C ARG A 35 -0.46 -2.84 10.54
N ALA A 36 0.41 -3.69 11.08
CA ALA A 36 1.30 -4.54 10.30
C ALA A 36 0.55 -5.47 9.33
N ALA A 37 -0.63 -5.96 9.72
CA ALA A 37 -1.49 -6.74 8.84
C ALA A 37 -2.11 -5.87 7.73
N VAL A 38 -2.66 -4.71 8.08
CA VAL A 38 -3.35 -3.80 7.14
C VAL A 38 -2.40 -3.21 6.10
N VAL A 39 -1.19 -2.79 6.49
CA VAL A 39 -0.18 -2.20 5.60
C VAL A 39 0.71 -3.26 4.94
N SER A 40 0.36 -4.54 5.05
CA SER A 40 1.17 -5.61 4.49
C SER A 40 1.06 -5.66 2.96
N ARG A 41 2.16 -6.05 2.30
CA ARG A 41 2.21 -6.29 0.85
C ARG A 41 1.04 -7.13 0.31
N PRO A 42 0.66 -8.28 0.90
CA PRO A 42 -0.49 -9.05 0.41
C PRO A 42 -1.81 -8.28 0.47
N THR A 43 -2.00 -7.47 1.52
CA THR A 43 -3.21 -6.65 1.67
C THR A 43 -3.23 -5.53 0.64
N LEU A 44 -2.11 -4.81 0.48
CA LEU A 44 -1.99 -3.74 -0.52
C LEU A 44 -2.14 -4.26 -1.95
N ALA A 45 -1.52 -5.40 -2.26
CA ALA A 45 -1.70 -6.06 -3.56
C ALA A 45 -3.15 -6.48 -3.79
N SER A 46 -3.85 -6.99 -2.76
CA SER A 46 -5.27 -7.32 -2.89
C SER A 46 -6.13 -6.08 -3.12
N VAL A 47 -5.86 -4.97 -2.44
CA VAL A 47 -6.55 -3.68 -2.66
C VAL A 47 -6.28 -3.18 -4.08
N ALA A 48 -5.02 -3.15 -4.49
CA ALA A 48 -4.59 -2.73 -5.83
C ALA A 48 -5.29 -3.50 -6.95
N ARG A 49 -5.45 -4.83 -6.80
CA ARG A 49 -6.26 -5.65 -7.74
C ARG A 49 -7.74 -5.25 -7.72
N GLY A 50 -8.30 -5.04 -6.54
CA GLY A 50 -9.70 -4.67 -6.37
C GLY A 50 -10.09 -3.36 -7.06
N ILE A 51 -9.14 -2.45 -7.23
CA ILE A 51 -9.34 -1.16 -7.94
C ILE A 51 -8.66 -1.11 -9.33
N GLY A 52 -8.13 -2.24 -9.82
CA GLY A 52 -7.59 -2.34 -11.19
C GLY A 52 -6.24 -1.66 -11.43
N VAL A 53 -5.42 -1.43 -10.40
CA VAL A 53 -4.11 -0.74 -10.53
C VAL A 53 -3.21 -1.40 -11.57
N GLY A 54 -3.17 -2.74 -11.61
CA GLY A 54 -2.31 -3.51 -12.51
C GLY A 54 -2.51 -3.18 -14.00
N GLU A 55 -3.69 -2.75 -14.41
CA GLU A 55 -4.00 -2.35 -15.80
C GLU A 55 -3.27 -1.05 -16.20
N TYR A 56 -2.94 -0.20 -15.23
CA TYR A 56 -2.32 1.10 -15.45
C TYR A 56 -0.82 1.12 -15.17
N VAL A 57 -0.25 0.04 -14.62
CA VAL A 57 1.19 -0.04 -14.37
C VAL A 57 1.95 -0.14 -15.71
N GLU A 58 2.88 0.77 -15.92
CA GLU A 58 3.83 0.68 -17.03
C GLU A 58 4.95 -0.30 -16.67
N LEU A 59 5.08 -1.36 -17.46
CA LEU A 59 6.05 -2.43 -17.24
C LEU A 59 7.02 -2.54 -18.40
N ALA A 60 8.28 -2.86 -18.08
CA ALA A 60 9.24 -3.28 -19.09
C ALA A 60 8.75 -4.57 -19.75
N ALA A 61 9.03 -4.76 -21.04
CA ALA A 61 8.57 -5.91 -21.80
C ALA A 61 8.95 -7.27 -21.19
N GLY A 62 10.08 -7.36 -20.47
CA GLY A 62 10.45 -8.56 -19.72
C GLY A 62 9.53 -8.84 -18.55
N GLU A 63 9.19 -7.80 -17.78
CA GLU A 63 8.35 -7.90 -16.59
C GLU A 63 6.90 -8.25 -16.98
N GLU A 64 6.37 -7.59 -18.01
CA GLU A 64 5.07 -7.88 -18.61
C GLU A 64 4.92 -9.36 -18.98
N ARG A 65 5.90 -9.92 -19.71
CA ARG A 65 5.89 -11.33 -20.15
C ARG A 65 5.87 -12.33 -18.99
N THR A 66 6.35 -11.93 -17.81
CA THR A 66 6.35 -12.78 -16.61
C THR A 66 5.11 -12.56 -15.74
N GLY A 67 4.10 -11.84 -16.23
CA GLY A 67 2.88 -11.54 -15.48
C GLY A 67 3.07 -10.47 -14.41
N GLY A 68 3.98 -9.51 -14.64
CA GLY A 68 4.28 -8.44 -13.68
C GLY A 68 3.05 -7.66 -13.18
N ARG A 69 2.01 -7.50 -14.02
CA ARG A 69 0.75 -6.84 -13.64
C ARG A 69 0.03 -7.52 -12.47
N GLU A 70 0.27 -8.81 -12.27
CA GLU A 70 -0.34 -9.62 -11.21
C GLU A 70 0.61 -9.89 -10.05
N LYS A 71 1.85 -9.39 -10.06
CA LYS A 71 2.80 -9.64 -8.97
C LYS A 71 2.44 -8.79 -7.75
N ASP A 72 2.39 -9.44 -6.59
CA ASP A 72 2.09 -8.77 -5.32
C ASP A 72 3.05 -7.63 -4.99
N SER A 73 4.34 -7.77 -5.31
CA SER A 73 5.32 -6.70 -5.09
C SER A 73 5.00 -5.48 -5.91
N ILE A 74 4.84 -5.62 -7.24
CA ILE A 74 4.56 -4.51 -8.14
C ILE A 74 3.26 -3.80 -7.76
N LEU A 75 2.21 -4.56 -7.45
CA LEU A 75 0.91 -4.00 -7.11
C LEU A 75 0.93 -3.27 -5.76
N ALA A 76 1.62 -3.81 -4.75
CA ALA A 76 1.76 -3.12 -3.46
C ALA A 76 2.60 -1.85 -3.59
N ASP A 77 3.75 -1.94 -4.25
CA ASP A 77 4.66 -0.80 -4.43
C ASP A 77 3.99 0.31 -5.26
N ALA A 78 3.18 -0.06 -6.27
CA ALA A 78 2.37 0.88 -7.04
C ALA A 78 1.27 1.54 -6.19
N MET A 79 0.62 0.78 -5.31
CA MET A 79 -0.39 1.31 -4.39
C MET A 79 0.22 2.33 -3.42
N GLU A 80 1.38 2.03 -2.84
CA GLU A 80 2.13 2.98 -2.00
C GLU A 80 2.52 4.22 -2.80
N ALA A 81 3.04 4.05 -4.02
CA ALA A 81 3.38 5.19 -4.88
C ALA A 81 2.18 6.08 -5.20
N MET A 82 1.00 5.50 -5.43
CA MET A 82 -0.24 6.26 -5.65
C MET A 82 -0.66 7.05 -4.41
N ILE A 83 -0.56 6.46 -3.21
CA ILE A 83 -0.81 7.16 -1.95
C ILE A 83 0.15 8.34 -1.80
N GLY A 84 1.45 8.11 -2.07
CA GLY A 84 2.46 9.16 -2.05
C GLY A 84 2.20 10.28 -3.06
N ALA A 85 1.69 9.94 -4.25
CA ALA A 85 1.33 10.92 -5.28
C ALA A 85 0.13 11.78 -4.86
N VAL A 86 -0.95 11.17 -4.36
CA VAL A 86 -2.14 11.88 -3.86
C VAL A 86 -1.79 12.79 -2.69
N TYR A 87 -0.92 12.33 -1.78
CA TYR A 87 -0.44 13.15 -0.67
C TYR A 87 0.31 14.41 -1.11
N LEU A 88 1.03 14.37 -2.24
CA LEU A 88 1.75 15.53 -2.78
C LEU A 88 0.88 16.46 -3.62
N ASP A 89 -0.22 15.95 -4.19
CA ASP A 89 -1.16 16.72 -5.01
C ASP A 89 -2.11 17.56 -4.15
N ALA A 90 -2.51 17.03 -2.98
CA ALA A 90 -3.39 17.68 -2.01
C ALA A 90 -2.73 18.87 -1.30
#